data_AF-A0A2Z3KRJ1-F1
#
_entry.id   AF-A0A2Z3KRJ1-F1
#
_cell.length_a   1.000
_cell.length_b   1.000
_cell.length_c   1.000
_cell.angle_alpha   90.00
_cell.angle_beta   90.00
_cell.angle_gamma   90.00
#
_symmetry.space_group_name_H-M   'P 1'
#
loop_
_entity.id
_entity.type
_entity.pdbx_description
1 polymer ?
#
loop_
_entity_poly.entity_id
_entity_poly.type
_entity_poly.pdbx_seq_one_letter_code
_entity_poly.pdbx_strand_id
1 'polypeptide(L)'
;MIKETLLVKNSTASSLGFDFERDEPYIQMYKTHKGKKLYSYSNTFFLSYVFLGMIGVTGIILDNFFKFPVFISLIIAILVGVSLGKIVVYLTITKSLSEKIYHKINKSLVEKAVQNKKNLWTLRVACWFIILIFIIFSLMLFDKSKMAGGDFIAVILGVFGVTYIENALHPSKGIKAIKILNKQLKEGRFND
;
A
#
# COMPACT_ATOMS: atom_id res chain seq x y z
N MET A 1 -5.28 -14.19 9.70
CA MET A 1 -3.85 -13.89 9.96
C MET A 1 -3.13 -13.87 8.60
N ILE A 2 -2.53 -12.75 8.15
CA ILE A 2 -1.80 -12.76 6.85
C ILE A 2 -0.49 -13.53 7.07
N LYS A 3 -0.37 -14.65 6.35
CA LYS A 3 0.69 -15.66 6.48
C LYS A 3 1.99 -15.27 5.77
N GLU A 4 1.92 -14.31 4.86
CA GLU A 4 3.00 -14.02 3.91
C GLU A 4 3.17 -12.52 3.67
N THR A 5 4.34 -12.11 3.18
CA THR A 5 4.61 -10.71 2.81
C THR A 5 5.63 -10.62 1.67
N LEU A 6 5.41 -9.70 0.73
CA LEU A 6 6.38 -9.38 -0.32
C LEU A 6 7.40 -8.36 0.20
N LEU A 7 8.69 -8.60 -0.04
CA LEU A 7 9.79 -7.83 0.52
C LEU A 7 10.49 -6.94 -0.51
N VAL A 8 10.80 -7.50 -1.68
CA VAL A 8 11.50 -6.78 -2.74
C VAL A 8 11.07 -7.32 -4.10
N LYS A 9 10.70 -6.40 -4.99
CA LYS A 9 10.53 -6.71 -6.40
C LYS A 9 11.89 -7.03 -7.01
N ASN A 10 12.09 -8.28 -7.44
CA ASN A 10 13.34 -8.72 -8.05
C ASN A 10 13.35 -8.41 -9.56
N SER A 11 12.22 -8.62 -10.23
CA SER A 11 12.06 -8.34 -11.66
C SER A 11 10.64 -7.88 -11.98
N THR A 12 10.37 -7.55 -13.24
CA THR A 12 9.00 -7.33 -13.75
C THR A 12 8.10 -8.58 -13.62
N ALA A 13 8.69 -9.77 -13.47
CA ALA A 13 7.98 -11.05 -13.42
C ALA A 13 8.01 -11.73 -12.04
N SER A 14 8.83 -11.25 -11.10
CA SER A 14 9.01 -11.91 -9.80
C SER A 14 9.34 -10.96 -8.64
N SER A 15 8.95 -11.36 -7.43
CA SER A 15 9.24 -10.68 -6.18
C SER A 15 9.69 -11.68 -5.12
N LEU A 16 10.61 -11.28 -4.26
CA LEU A 16 10.96 -12.05 -3.07
C LEU A 16 9.90 -11.82 -2.00
N GLY A 17 9.31 -12.88 -1.51
CA GLY A 17 8.42 -12.90 -0.36
C GLY A 17 9.00 -13.68 0.81
N PHE A 18 8.29 -13.63 1.94
CA PHE A 18 8.60 -14.39 3.14
C PHE A 18 7.33 -15.03 3.69
N ASP A 19 7.39 -16.34 3.93
CA ASP A 19 6.31 -17.12 4.52
C ASP A 19 6.57 -17.27 6.02
N PHE A 20 5.67 -16.71 6.84
CA PHE A 20 5.77 -16.76 8.30
C PHE A 20 5.34 -18.10 8.89
N GLU A 21 4.67 -18.98 8.12
CA GLU A 21 4.32 -20.33 8.60
C GLU A 21 5.50 -21.29 8.49
N ARG A 22 6.29 -21.14 7.43
CA ARG A 22 7.48 -21.98 7.16
C ARG A 22 8.78 -21.35 7.67
N ASP A 23 8.76 -20.07 8.03
CA ASP A 23 9.94 -19.28 8.37
C ASP A 23 10.97 -19.25 7.22
N GLU A 24 10.49 -19.26 5.98
CA GLU A 24 11.32 -19.39 4.77
C GLU A 24 11.02 -18.28 3.76
N PRO A 25 12.05 -17.74 3.08
CA PRO A 25 11.83 -16.91 1.91
C PRO A 25 11.27 -17.73 0.76
N TYR A 26 10.54 -17.08 -0.14
CA TYR A 26 10.04 -17.67 -1.37
C TYR A 26 10.08 -16.66 -2.52
N ILE A 27 10.15 -17.13 -3.75
CA ILE A 27 9.98 -16.29 -4.94
C ILE A 27 8.52 -16.37 -5.36
N GLN A 28 7.85 -15.22 -5.33
CA GLN A 28 6.51 -15.04 -5.86
C GLN A 28 6.62 -14.65 -7.32
N MET A 29 6.12 -15.51 -8.22
CA MET A 29 5.95 -15.15 -9.62
C MET A 29 4.66 -14.34 -9.80
N TYR A 30 4.67 -13.43 -10.77
CA TYR A 30 3.46 -12.74 -11.24
C TYR A 30 2.93 -13.49 -12.47
N LYS A 31 1.60 -13.52 -12.70
CA LYS A 31 0.96 -14.14 -13.89
C LYS A 31 1.36 -13.50 -15.24
N THR A 32 2.37 -12.63 -15.24
CA THR A 32 2.92 -11.85 -16.35
C THR A 32 1.94 -10.88 -17.00
N HIS A 33 2.20 -9.59 -16.82
CA HIS A 33 1.90 -8.58 -17.82
C HIS A 33 2.80 -8.82 -19.03
N LYS A 34 2.34 -9.64 -20.00
CA LYS A 34 2.88 -9.57 -21.37
C LYS A 34 2.62 -8.14 -21.89
N GLY A 35 3.66 -7.31 -21.94
CA GLY A 35 3.69 -6.13 -22.81
C GLY A 35 3.09 -4.80 -22.33
N LYS A 36 3.16 -4.42 -21.05
CA LYS A 36 2.85 -3.02 -20.69
C LYS A 36 4.10 -2.13 -20.76
N LYS A 37 4.09 -1.21 -21.74
CA LYS A 37 5.03 -0.11 -21.95
C LYS A 37 5.41 0.56 -20.62
N LEU A 38 6.69 0.94 -20.49
CA LEU A 38 7.14 1.85 -19.43
C LEU A 38 6.22 3.08 -19.42
N TYR A 39 5.61 3.36 -18.28
CA TYR A 39 4.78 4.56 -18.11
C TYR A 39 5.68 5.80 -18.28
N SER A 40 5.39 6.60 -19.30
CA SER A 40 6.05 7.90 -19.53
C SER A 40 5.70 8.86 -18.40
N TYR A 41 6.71 9.56 -17.85
CA TYR A 41 6.54 10.59 -16.81
C TYR A 41 5.45 11.62 -17.16
N SER A 42 5.30 11.98 -18.44
CA SER A 42 4.28 12.92 -18.92
C SER A 42 2.84 12.42 -18.69
N ASN A 43 2.60 11.12 -18.87
CA ASN A 43 1.29 10.54 -18.59
C ASN A 43 0.97 10.55 -17.09
N THR A 44 1.97 10.40 -16.21
CA THR A 44 1.77 10.44 -14.75
C THR A 44 1.45 11.85 -14.25
N PHE A 45 2.06 12.87 -14.84
CA PHE A 45 1.72 14.28 -14.59
C PHE A 45 0.31 14.61 -15.09
N PHE A 46 -0.06 14.21 -16.31
CA PHE A 46 -1.42 14.42 -16.80
C PHE A 46 -2.47 13.74 -15.93
N LEU A 47 -2.22 12.49 -15.52
CA LEU A 47 -3.13 11.74 -14.66
C LEU A 47 -3.30 12.40 -13.29
N SER A 48 -2.24 12.94 -12.70
CA SER A 48 -2.32 13.63 -11.40
C SER A 48 -3.13 14.93 -11.49
N TYR A 49 -3.01 15.70 -12.57
CA TYR A 49 -3.89 16.85 -12.83
C TYR A 49 -5.34 16.46 -13.07
N VAL A 50 -5.59 15.36 -13.80
CA VAL A 50 -6.95 14.82 -13.98
C VAL A 50 -7.55 14.35 -12.66
N PHE A 51 -6.78 13.70 -11.79
CA PHE A 51 -7.25 13.34 -10.44
C PHE A 51 -7.53 14.57 -9.59
N LEU A 52 -6.67 15.58 -9.59
CA LEU A 52 -6.90 16.86 -8.88
C LEU A 52 -8.15 17.57 -9.40
N GLY A 53 -8.34 17.63 -10.72
CA GLY A 53 -9.53 18.20 -11.34
C GLY A 53 -10.80 17.40 -11.02
N MET A 54 -10.73 16.07 -11.03
CA MET A 54 -11.84 15.22 -10.65
C MET A 54 -12.23 15.42 -9.19
N ILE A 55 -11.27 15.55 -8.27
CA ILE A 55 -11.54 15.84 -6.84
C ILE A 55 -12.30 17.15 -6.69
N GLY A 56 -11.91 18.20 -7.41
CA GLY A 56 -12.61 19.49 -7.40
C GLY A 56 -14.05 19.38 -7.90
N VAL A 57 -14.26 18.77 -9.07
CA VAL A 57 -15.59 18.64 -9.69
C VAL A 57 -16.50 17.73 -8.86
N THR A 58 -15.98 16.60 -8.39
CA THR A 58 -16.76 15.67 -7.54
C THR A 58 -17.04 16.28 -6.16
N GLY A 59 -16.16 17.12 -5.62
CA GLY A 59 -16.40 17.86 -4.39
C GLY A 59 -17.60 18.82 -4.52
N ILE A 60 -17.65 19.59 -5.60
CA ILE A 60 -18.77 20.51 -5.90
C ILE A 60 -20.08 19.74 -6.09
N ILE A 61 -20.04 18.61 -6.79
CA ILE A 61 -21.22 17.75 -6.95
C ILE A 61 -21.67 17.22 -5.59
N LEU A 62 -20.75 16.71 -4.77
CA LEU A 62 -21.11 16.19 -3.45
C LEU A 62 -21.69 17.25 -2.52
N ASP A 63 -21.21 18.49 -2.56
CA ASP A 63 -21.78 19.61 -1.78
C ASP A 63 -23.26 19.87 -2.11
N ASN A 64 -23.67 19.61 -3.37
CA ASN A 64 -25.05 19.74 -3.80
C ASN A 64 -25.94 18.56 -3.37
N PHE A 65 -25.37 17.35 -3.23
CA PHE A 65 -26.12 16.12 -2.95
C PHE A 65 -26.08 15.67 -1.48
N PHE A 66 -25.02 15.99 -0.73
CA PHE A 66 -24.81 15.50 0.64
C PHE A 66 -24.85 16.65 1.65
N LYS A 67 -25.88 16.66 2.53
CA LYS A 67 -26.03 17.64 3.62
C LYS A 67 -26.02 16.97 5.00
N PHE A 68 -25.17 15.97 5.19
CA PHE A 68 -25.10 15.23 6.45
C PHE A 68 -24.22 15.95 7.49
N PRO A 69 -24.48 15.72 8.79
CA PRO A 69 -23.57 16.10 9.87
C PRO A 69 -22.17 15.53 9.66
N VAL A 70 -21.15 16.28 10.07
CA VAL A 70 -19.73 15.92 9.89
C VAL A 70 -19.43 14.50 10.37
N PHE A 71 -19.96 14.08 11.51
CA PHE A 71 -19.72 12.74 12.07
C PHE A 71 -20.16 11.62 11.13
N ILE A 72 -21.36 11.71 10.56
CA ILE A 72 -21.91 10.70 9.64
C ILE A 72 -21.09 10.69 8.34
N SER A 73 -20.77 11.87 7.82
CA SER A 73 -19.94 12.02 6.61
C SER A 73 -18.55 11.42 6.79
N LEU A 74 -17.91 11.62 7.94
CA LEU A 74 -16.60 11.03 8.28
C LEU A 74 -16.65 9.50 8.28
N ILE A 75 -17.67 8.91 8.93
CA ILE A 75 -17.82 7.45 8.99
C ILE A 75 -17.97 6.88 7.56
N ILE A 76 -18.86 7.48 6.75
CA ILE A 76 -19.08 7.03 5.37
C ILE A 76 -17.80 7.15 4.56
N ALA A 77 -17.11 8.29 4.63
CA ALA A 77 -15.87 8.54 3.89
C ALA A 77 -14.77 7.53 4.27
N ILE A 78 -14.63 7.22 5.56
CA ILE A 78 -13.69 6.19 6.05
C ILE A 78 -14.07 4.81 5.50
N LEU A 79 -15.34 4.40 5.60
CA LEU A 79 -15.80 3.10 5.10
C LEU A 79 -15.57 2.94 3.59
N VAL A 80 -15.86 4.00 2.82
CA VAL A 80 -15.62 4.04 1.37
C VAL A 80 -14.13 3.96 1.06
N GLY A 81 -13.30 4.76 1.73
CA GLY A 81 -11.85 4.76 1.55
C GLY A 81 -11.21 3.40 1.85
N VAL A 82 -11.61 2.76 2.96
CA VAL A 82 -11.13 1.41 3.33
C VAL A 82 -11.56 0.37 2.30
N SER A 83 -12.83 0.42 1.87
CA SER A 83 -13.37 -0.55 0.92
C SER A 83 -12.68 -0.45 -0.44
N LEU A 84 -12.53 0.78 -0.96
CA LEU A 84 -11.80 1.05 -2.21
C LEU A 84 -10.35 0.57 -2.11
N GLY A 85 -9.66 0.85 -1.00
CA GLY A 85 -8.28 0.43 -0.78
C GLY A 85 -8.13 -1.09 -0.86
N LYS A 86 -9.00 -1.83 -0.17
CA LYS A 86 -9.00 -3.31 -0.21
C LYS A 86 -9.31 -3.86 -1.60
N ILE A 87 -10.32 -3.33 -2.29
CA ILE A 87 -10.71 -3.78 -3.63
C ILE A 87 -9.56 -3.56 -4.62
N VAL A 88 -8.93 -2.38 -4.61
CA VAL A 88 -7.83 -2.08 -5.51
C VAL A 88 -6.63 -2.99 -5.24
N VAL A 89 -6.27 -3.24 -3.98
CA VAL A 89 -5.20 -4.18 -3.63
C VAL A 89 -5.54 -5.60 -4.09
N TYR A 90 -6.78 -6.05 -3.91
CA TYR A 90 -7.20 -7.36 -4.37
C TYR A 90 -7.08 -7.52 -5.90
N LEU A 91 -7.56 -6.52 -6.65
CA LEU A 91 -7.52 -6.53 -8.11
C LEU A 91 -6.11 -6.37 -8.70
N THR A 92 -5.27 -5.54 -8.08
CA THR A 92 -3.94 -5.20 -8.62
C THR A 92 -2.86 -6.16 -8.15
N ILE A 93 -2.88 -6.57 -6.89
CA ILE A 93 -1.83 -7.38 -6.27
C ILE A 93 -2.27 -8.83 -6.23
N THR A 94 -3.35 -9.15 -5.53
CA THR A 94 -3.73 -10.55 -5.25
C THR A 94 -4.03 -11.33 -6.55
N LYS A 95 -4.79 -10.72 -7.47
CA LYS A 95 -5.10 -11.35 -8.76
C LYS A 95 -3.88 -11.52 -9.68
N SER A 96 -2.82 -10.73 -9.46
CA SER A 96 -1.60 -10.76 -10.25
C SER A 96 -0.60 -11.83 -9.80
N LEU A 97 -0.74 -12.38 -8.59
CA LEU A 97 0.17 -13.39 -8.04
C LEU A 97 -0.07 -14.76 -8.71
N SER A 98 1.00 -15.44 -9.08
CA SER A 98 1.01 -16.81 -9.61
C SER A 98 1.67 -17.78 -8.61
N GLU A 99 2.51 -18.69 -9.09
CA GLU A 99 3.15 -19.73 -8.28
C GLU A 99 4.21 -19.17 -7.33
N LYS A 100 4.39 -19.91 -6.22
CA LYS A 100 5.43 -19.69 -5.21
C LYS A 100 6.52 -20.73 -5.38
N ILE A 101 7.77 -20.29 -5.40
CA ILE A 101 8.93 -21.16 -5.55
C ILE A 101 9.81 -21.01 -4.31
N TYR A 102 9.98 -22.09 -3.54
CA TYR A 102 10.76 -22.09 -2.30
C TYR A 102 12.23 -22.51 -2.51
N HIS A 103 12.56 -23.17 -3.63
CA HIS A 103 13.92 -23.66 -3.90
C HIS A 103 14.79 -22.64 -4.65
N LYS A 104 16.11 -22.70 -4.43
CA LYS A 104 17.18 -21.93 -5.11
C LYS A 104 17.11 -20.42 -4.87
N ILE A 105 17.04 -20.01 -3.60
CA ILE A 105 17.08 -18.59 -3.23
C ILE A 105 18.54 -18.14 -3.08
N ASN A 106 18.98 -17.31 -4.02
CA ASN A 106 20.34 -16.77 -4.04
C ASN A 106 20.56 -15.80 -2.86
N LYS A 107 21.67 -15.97 -2.13
CA LYS A 107 22.12 -15.09 -1.05
C LYS A 107 22.05 -13.61 -1.40
N SER A 108 22.50 -13.25 -2.61
CA SER A 108 22.50 -11.86 -3.10
C SER A 108 21.11 -11.22 -3.16
N LEU A 109 20.05 -12.03 -3.37
CA LEU A 109 18.66 -11.55 -3.36
C LEU A 109 18.18 -11.27 -1.93
N VAL A 110 18.56 -12.13 -0.98
CA VAL A 110 18.24 -11.96 0.44
C VAL A 110 18.97 -10.74 1.00
N GLU A 111 20.24 -10.54 0.64
CA GLU A 111 21.01 -9.35 1.05
C GLU A 111 20.39 -8.05 0.53
N LYS A 112 19.98 -8.01 -0.76
CA LYS A 112 19.23 -6.86 -1.31
C LYS A 112 17.93 -6.59 -0.54
N ALA A 113 17.21 -7.64 -0.15
CA ALA A 113 16.00 -7.49 0.65
C ALA A 113 16.29 -6.95 2.06
N VAL A 114 17.36 -7.40 2.70
CA VAL A 114 17.80 -6.87 3.99
C VAL A 114 18.27 -5.42 3.90
N GLN A 115 18.95 -5.04 2.82
CA GLN A 115 19.35 -3.65 2.57
C GLN A 115 18.13 -2.71 2.40
N ASN A 116 17.01 -3.22 1.88
CA ASN A 116 15.76 -2.46 1.72
C ASN A 116 15.04 -2.14 3.05
N LYS A 117 15.57 -2.59 4.20
CA LYS A 117 14.99 -2.36 5.54
C LYS A 117 14.68 -0.89 5.80
N LYS A 118 15.59 0.01 5.43
CA LYS A 118 15.44 1.45 5.69
C LYS A 118 14.21 2.01 4.96
N ASN A 119 13.97 1.59 3.72
CA ASN A 119 12.82 2.05 2.93
C ASN A 119 11.49 1.58 3.53
N LEU A 120 11.41 0.34 4.02
CA LEU A 120 10.19 -0.15 4.71
C LEU A 120 9.94 0.59 6.03
N TRP A 121 10.99 0.95 6.77
CA TRP A 121 10.88 1.79 7.96
C TRP A 121 10.40 3.20 7.61
N THR A 122 10.99 3.84 6.58
CA THR A 122 10.55 5.14 6.09
C THR A 122 9.08 5.10 5.68
N LEU A 123 8.66 4.05 4.96
CA LEU A 123 7.27 3.87 4.54
C LEU A 123 6.34 3.72 5.74
N ARG A 124 6.74 2.93 6.75
CA ARG A 124 5.96 2.79 7.99
C ARG A 124 5.81 4.12 8.71
N VAL A 125 6.90 4.88 8.88
CA VAL A 125 6.87 6.21 9.53
C VAL A 125 5.98 7.17 8.73
N ALA A 126 6.05 7.15 7.40
CA ALA A 126 5.18 7.95 6.55
C ALA A 126 3.70 7.61 6.76
N CYS A 127 3.32 6.33 6.85
CA CYS A 127 1.96 5.93 7.18
C CYS A 127 1.49 6.48 8.54
N TRP A 128 2.32 6.40 9.58
CA TRP A 128 1.99 6.97 10.89
C TRP A 128 1.81 8.48 10.82
N PHE A 129 2.65 9.18 10.06
CA PHE A 129 2.53 10.63 9.87
C PHE A 129 1.24 11.00 9.15
N ILE A 130 0.85 10.26 8.11
CA ILE A 130 -0.43 10.46 7.40
C ILE A 130 -1.61 10.22 8.34
N ILE A 131 -1.58 9.16 9.15
CA ILE A 131 -2.64 8.87 10.14
C ILE A 131 -2.74 10.01 11.17
N LEU A 132 -1.60 10.53 11.65
CA LEU A 132 -1.58 11.62 12.61
C LEU A 132 -2.16 12.91 12.02
N ILE A 133 -1.77 13.28 10.80
CA ILE A 133 -2.37 14.40 10.06
C ILE A 133 -3.88 14.18 9.91
N PHE A 134 -4.29 12.97 9.58
CA PHE A 134 -5.69 12.62 9.39
C PHE A 134 -6.52 12.76 10.67
N ILE A 135 -5.97 12.36 11.83
CA ILE A 135 -6.62 12.55 13.13
C ILE A 135 -6.80 14.04 13.42
N ILE A 136 -5.74 14.84 13.25
CA ILE A 136 -5.81 16.30 13.47
C ILE A 136 -6.83 16.94 12.53
N PHE A 137 -6.79 16.60 11.25
CA PHE A 137 -7.75 17.08 10.25
C PHE A 137 -9.19 16.71 10.61
N SER A 138 -9.42 15.46 11.06
CA SER A 138 -10.75 15.01 11.49
C SER A 138 -11.24 15.78 12.71
N LEU A 139 -10.36 16.08 13.68
CA LEU A 139 -10.68 16.91 14.85
C LEU A 139 -11.09 18.33 14.42
N MET A 140 -10.35 18.96 13.50
CA MET A 140 -10.69 20.29 12.99
C MET A 140 -12.03 20.33 12.23
N LEU A 141 -12.47 19.19 11.68
CA LEU A 141 -13.77 19.11 11.01
C LEU A 141 -14.94 19.12 11.99
N PHE A 142 -14.76 18.68 13.25
CA PHE A 142 -15.85 18.66 14.24
C PHE A 142 -16.37 20.04 14.63
N ASP A 143 -15.57 21.09 14.44
CA ASP A 143 -16.01 22.48 14.65
C ASP A 143 -16.99 22.95 13.55
N LYS A 144 -17.10 22.19 12.44
CA LYS A 144 -18.05 22.48 11.36
C LYS A 144 -19.37 21.73 11.58
N SER A 145 -20.49 22.38 11.28
CA SER A 145 -21.81 21.73 11.32
C SER A 145 -22.02 20.74 10.17
N LYS A 146 -21.38 20.98 9.03
CA LYS A 146 -21.47 20.17 7.80
C LYS A 146 -20.09 19.99 7.18
N MET A 147 -19.86 18.80 6.62
CA MET A 147 -18.63 18.49 5.91
C MET A 147 -18.76 18.94 4.47
N ALA A 148 -17.77 19.70 3.98
CA ALA A 148 -17.72 20.04 2.56
C ALA A 148 -17.36 18.78 1.73
N GLY A 149 -17.83 18.71 0.49
CA GLY A 149 -17.57 17.62 -0.44
C GLY A 149 -16.08 17.48 -0.74
N GLY A 150 -15.34 18.59 -0.82
CA GLY A 150 -13.88 18.58 -0.91
C GLY A 150 -13.22 17.89 0.28
N ASP A 151 -13.64 18.23 1.50
CA ASP A 151 -13.16 17.59 2.74
C ASP A 151 -13.52 16.09 2.76
N PHE A 152 -14.72 15.74 2.30
CA PHE A 152 -15.19 14.35 2.20
C PHE A 152 -14.32 13.49 1.29
N ILE A 153 -13.99 14.01 0.10
CA ILE A 153 -13.14 13.30 -0.86
C ILE A 153 -11.70 13.23 -0.37
N ALA A 154 -11.19 14.30 0.24
CA ALA A 154 -9.87 14.30 0.86
C ALA A 154 -9.76 13.20 1.92
N VAL A 155 -10.81 13.01 2.73
CA VAL A 155 -10.87 11.90 3.68
C VAL A 155 -10.83 10.54 2.99
N ILE A 156 -11.67 10.33 1.97
CA ILE A 156 -11.68 9.07 1.20
C ILE A 156 -10.28 8.75 0.69
N LEU A 157 -9.61 9.72 0.06
CA LEU A 157 -8.29 9.52 -0.56
C LEU A 157 -7.19 9.28 0.48
N GLY A 158 -7.22 9.99 1.61
CA GLY A 158 -6.28 9.76 2.71
C GLY A 158 -6.40 8.35 3.28
N VAL A 159 -7.63 7.93 3.59
CA VAL A 159 -7.91 6.59 4.13
C VAL A 159 -7.62 5.51 3.09
N PHE A 160 -7.97 5.75 1.83
CA PHE A 160 -7.61 4.88 0.70
C PHE A 160 -6.09 4.68 0.62
N GLY A 161 -5.30 5.76 0.66
CA GLY A 161 -3.85 5.70 0.55
C GLY A 161 -3.21 4.89 1.68
N VAL A 162 -3.61 5.15 2.93
CA VAL A 162 -3.12 4.38 4.09
C VAL A 162 -3.53 2.91 3.97
N THR A 163 -4.79 2.64 3.66
CA THR A 163 -5.32 1.28 3.49
C THR A 163 -4.59 0.54 2.36
N TYR A 164 -4.33 1.22 1.25
CA TYR A 164 -3.59 0.68 0.13
C TYR A 164 -2.18 0.31 0.56
N ILE A 165 -1.41 1.21 1.19
CA ILE A 165 -0.04 0.91 1.62
C ILE A 165 0.00 -0.25 2.62
N GLU A 166 -0.87 -0.23 3.64
CA GLU A 166 -0.89 -1.26 4.67
C GLU A 166 -1.29 -2.64 4.13
N ASN A 167 -2.19 -2.71 3.13
CA ASN A 167 -2.62 -3.98 2.54
C ASN A 167 -1.79 -4.43 1.33
N ALA A 168 -1.14 -3.51 0.62
CA ALA A 168 -0.31 -3.81 -0.54
C ALA A 168 1.11 -4.23 -0.14
N LEU A 169 1.71 -3.45 0.77
CA LEU A 169 3.14 -3.52 1.06
C LEU A 169 3.42 -4.12 2.44
N HIS A 170 2.42 -4.17 3.32
CA HIS A 170 2.52 -4.74 4.68
C HIS A 170 3.83 -4.34 5.40
N PRO A 171 4.16 -3.04 5.51
CA PRO A 171 5.49 -2.58 5.93
C PRO A 171 5.92 -3.14 7.28
N SER A 172 4.99 -3.24 8.23
CA SER A 172 5.24 -3.83 9.56
C SER A 172 5.65 -5.30 9.49
N LYS A 173 5.09 -6.08 8.56
CA LYS A 173 5.44 -7.49 8.35
C LYS A 173 6.75 -7.60 7.57
N GLY A 174 6.94 -6.78 6.55
CA GLY A 174 8.21 -6.74 5.82
C GLY A 174 9.41 -6.46 6.74
N ILE A 175 9.27 -5.55 7.71
CA ILE A 175 10.31 -5.30 8.73
C ILE A 175 10.59 -6.55 9.59
N LYS A 176 9.54 -7.28 10.01
CA LYS A 176 9.70 -8.53 10.79
C LYS A 176 10.40 -9.61 9.97
N ALA A 177 9.97 -9.83 8.74
CA ALA A 177 10.58 -10.78 7.83
C ALA A 177 12.05 -10.45 7.54
N ILE A 178 12.39 -9.18 7.30
CA ILE A 178 13.80 -8.76 7.16
C ILE A 178 14.62 -9.06 8.42
N LYS A 179 14.06 -8.88 9.62
CA LYS A 179 14.77 -9.21 10.87
C LYS A 179 15.11 -10.70 10.93
N ILE A 180 14.18 -11.56 10.50
CA ILE A 180 14.39 -13.01 10.43
C ILE A 180 15.42 -13.35 9.36
N LEU A 181 15.28 -12.83 8.13
CA LEU A 181 16.23 -13.07 7.04
C LEU A 181 17.65 -12.64 7.38
N ASN A 182 17.81 -11.51 8.07
CA ASN A 182 19.13 -11.05 8.53
C ASN A 182 19.72 -11.98 9.60
N LYS A 183 18.89 -12.61 10.44
CA LYS A 183 19.34 -13.63 11.39
C LYS A 183 19.77 -14.90 10.65
N GLN A 184 18.96 -15.38 9.71
CA GLN A 184 19.25 -16.57 8.90
C GLN A 184 20.51 -16.40 8.01
N LEU A 185 20.75 -15.19 7.47
CA LEU A 185 21.99 -14.87 6.75
C LEU A 185 23.23 -14.98 7.65
N LYS A 186 23.15 -14.49 8.89
CA LYS A 186 24.25 -14.61 9.87
C LYS A 186 24.49 -16.06 10.30
N GLU A 187 23.46 -16.89 10.28
CA GLU A 187 23.54 -18.33 10.56
C GLU A 187 24.08 -19.14 9.37
N GLY A 188 24.35 -18.51 8.22
CA GLY A 188 24.92 -19.18 7.06
C GLY A 188 23.94 -20.04 6.25
N ARG A 189 22.63 -19.92 6.48
CA ARG A 189 21.58 -20.71 5.79
C ARG A 189 21.51 -20.52 4.27
N PHE A 190 22.27 -19.57 3.72
CA PHE A 190 22.27 -19.22 2.29
C PHE A 190 23.70 -19.22 1.71
N ASN A 191 24.64 -19.96 2.32
CA ASN A 191 26.05 -19.98 1.88
C ASN A 191 26.37 -20.99 0.76
N ASP A 192 25.34 -21.59 0.15
CA ASP A 192 25.49 -22.48 -1.00
C ASP A 192 25.81 -21.73 -2.30
#